data_AF-A0A2P8F8P5-F1
#
_entry.id   AF-A0A2P8F8P5-F1
#
_cell.length_a   1.000
_cell.length_b   1.000
_cell.length_c   1.000
_cell.angle_alpha   90.00
_cell.angle_beta   90.00
_cell.angle_gamma   90.00
#
_symmetry.space_group_name_H-M   'P 1'
#
loop_
_entity.id
_entity.type
_entity.pdbx_description
1 polymer ?
#
loop_
_entity_poly.entity_id
_entity_poly.type
_entity_poly.pdbx_seq_one_letter_code
_entity_poly.pdbx_strand_id
1 'polypeptide(L)' 'MGNIKAWYALLIVTYCCLALTYVWPYLMQVKGAFQNGVPIRQVPRPATNKLIAGALALIGGVMWTWLYFKQ' A
#
# COMPACT_ATOMS: atom_id res chain seq x y z
N MET A 1 7.67 11.52 -27.73
CA MET A 1 7.99 10.61 -26.61
C MET A 1 7.24 11.06 -25.36
N GLY A 2 6.23 10.32 -24.90
CA GLY A 2 5.53 10.63 -23.66
C GLY A 2 6.47 10.56 -22.45
N ASN A 3 6.20 11.37 -21.43
CA ASN A 3 7.07 11.63 -20.29
C ASN A 3 7.26 10.37 -19.42
N ILE A 4 8.16 9.45 -19.82
CA ILE A 4 8.46 8.18 -19.14
C ILE A 4 8.74 8.38 -17.64
N LYS A 5 9.38 9.49 -17.28
CA LYS A 5 9.64 9.89 -15.89
C LYS A 5 8.35 10.00 -15.06
N ALA A 6 7.26 10.50 -15.65
CA ALA A 6 5.97 10.63 -14.98
C ALA A 6 5.34 9.25 -14.69
N TRP A 7 5.50 8.27 -15.59
CA TRP A 7 5.01 6.91 -15.40
C TRP A 7 5.77 6.16 -14.30
N TYR A 8 7.09 6.32 -14.22
CA TYR A 8 7.88 5.80 -13.10
C TYR A 8 7.51 6.45 -11.76
N ALA A 9 7.27 7.78 -11.74
CA ALA A 9 6.82 8.46 -10.53
C ALA A 9 5.45 7.93 -10.06
N LEU A 10 4.51 7.71 -11.00
CA LEU A 10 3.21 7.10 -10.74
C LEU A 10 3.33 5.69 -10.15
N LEU A 11 4.26 4.88 -10.68
CA LEU A 11 4.56 3.55 -10.14
C LEU A 11 5.04 3.62 -8.70
N ILE A 12 6.02 4.48 -8.42
CA ILE A 12 6.58 4.66 -7.07
C ILE A 12 5.47 5.07 -6.09
N VAL A 13 4.63 6.03 -6.47
CA VAL A 13 3.49 6.48 -5.64
C VAL A 13 2.51 5.32 -5.40
N THR A 14 2.19 4.53 -6.42
CA THR A 14 1.28 3.38 -6.31
C THR A 14 1.81 2.33 -5.34
N TYR A 15 3.10 2.00 -5.42
CA TYR A 15 3.76 1.07 -4.49
C TYR A 15 3.85 1.63 -3.06
N CYS A 16 4.12 2.93 -2.89
CA CYS A 16 4.08 3.60 -1.59
C CYS A 16 2.68 3.54 -0.97
N CYS A 17 1.64 3.82 -1.76
CA CYS A 17 0.25 3.70 -1.32
C CYS A 17 -0.11 2.26 -0.93
N LEU A 18 0.37 1.28 -1.68
CA LEU A 18 0.18 -0.14 -1.37
C LEU A 18 0.85 -0.51 -0.05
N ALA A 19 2.10 -0.09 0.18
CA ALA A 19 2.80 -0.30 1.45
C ALA A 19 2.04 0.37 2.62
N LEU A 20 1.56 1.60 2.43
CA LEU A 20 0.76 2.29 3.43
C LEU A 20 -0.55 1.55 3.75
N THR A 21 -1.24 0.96 2.76
CA THR A 21 -2.45 0.16 3.04
C THR A 21 -2.20 -1.05 3.93
N TYR A 22 -0.98 -1.60 3.97
CA TYR A 22 -0.61 -2.70 4.87
C TYR A 22 -0.07 -2.20 6.22
N VAL A 23 0.73 -1.13 6.21
CA VAL A 23 1.43 -0.62 7.42
C VAL A 23 0.51 0.25 8.28
N TRP A 24 -0.30 1.10 7.67
CA TRP A 24 -1.24 2.01 8.34
C TRP A 24 -2.17 1.32 9.35
N PRO A 25 -2.88 0.22 8.98
CA PRO A 25 -3.78 -0.43 9.92
C PRO A 25 -3.03 -0.99 11.13
N TYR A 26 -1.80 -1.49 10.96
CA TYR A 26 -0.95 -1.95 12.05
C TYR A 26 -0.55 -0.80 13.00
N LEU A 27 -0.09 0.33 12.46
CA LEU A 27 0.28 1.51 13.25
C LEU A 27 -0.90 2.06 14.07
N MET A 28 -2.10 2.07 13.48
CA MET A 28 -3.33 2.47 14.20
C MET A 28 -3.64 1.52 15.36
N GLN A 29 -3.39 0.21 15.21
CA GLN A 29 -3.55 -0.73 16.33
C GLN A 29 -2.58 -0.45 17.45
N VAL A 30 -1.31 -0.26 17.11
CA VAL A 30 -0.24 -0.01 18.07
C VAL A 30 -0.57 1.27 18.84
N LYS A 31 -0.95 2.34 18.14
CA LYS A 31 -1.37 3.60 18.77
C LYS A 31 -2.56 3.39 19.72
N GLY A 32 -3.60 2.67 19.28
CA GLY A 32 -4.77 2.38 20.12
C GLY A 32 -4.45 1.52 21.33
N ALA A 33 -3.59 0.52 21.20
CA ALA A 33 -3.09 -0.29 22.32
C ALA A 33 -2.32 0.56 23.33
N PHE A 34 -1.40 1.41 22.86
CA PHE A 34 -0.64 2.33 23.70
C PHE A 34 -1.55 3.29 24.47
N GLN A 35 -2.56 3.87 23.82
CA GLN A 35 -3.49 4.80 24.46
C GLN A 35 -4.37 4.13 25.53
N ASN A 36 -4.75 2.87 25.33
CA ASN A 36 -5.62 2.15 26.27
C ASN A 36 -4.84 1.33 27.33
N GLY A 37 -3.50 1.30 27.26
CA GLY A 37 -2.67 0.49 28.17
C GLY A 37 -2.89 -1.03 28.02
N VAL A 38 -3.44 -1.47 26.88
CA VAL A 38 -3.80 -2.87 26.62
C VAL A 38 -2.71 -3.51 25.75
N PRO A 39 -2.30 -4.76 26.02
CA PRO A 39 -1.34 -5.46 25.18
C PRO A 39 -1.86 -5.59 23.74
N ILE A 40 -0.99 -5.32 22.77
CA ILE A 40 -1.28 -5.30 21.32
C ILE A 40 -1.95 -6.60 20.84
N ARG A 41 -1.65 -7.73 21.51
CA ARG A 41 -2.21 -9.07 21.22
C ARG A 41 -3.73 -9.18 21.45
N GLN A 42 -4.31 -8.28 22.25
CA GLN A 42 -5.75 -8.23 22.52
C GLN A 42 -6.50 -7.27 21.58
N VAL A 43 -5.78 -6.47 20.79
CA VAL A 43 -6.42 -5.56 19.82
C VAL A 43 -6.85 -6.40 18.60
N PRO A 44 -8.14 -6.39 18.22
CA PRO A 44 -8.64 -7.19 17.11
C PRO A 44 -7.91 -6.81 15.83
N ARG A 45 -7.40 -7.80 15.07
CA ARG A 45 -6.62 -7.59 13.85
C ARG A 45 -7.34 -6.60 12.92
N PRO A 46 -6.63 -5.62 12.36
CA PRO A 46 -7.28 -4.53 11.66
C PRO A 46 -7.80 -5.09 10.35
N ALA A 47 -9.00 -4.68 9.95
CA ALA A 47 -9.56 -5.07 8.66
C ALA A 47 -8.71 -4.42 7.55
N THR A 48 -7.68 -5.11 7.09
CA THR A 48 -6.95 -4.72 5.88
C THR A 48 -7.95 -4.77 4.73
N ASN A 49 -8.18 -3.64 4.07
CA ASN A 49 -9.04 -3.57 2.89
C ASN A 49 -8.37 -4.29 1.71
N LYS A 50 -8.53 -5.63 1.67
CA LYS A 50 -7.93 -6.54 0.69
C LYS A 50 -8.25 -6.14 -0.76
N LEU A 51 -9.43 -5.54 -0.99
CA LEU A 51 -9.85 -5.04 -2.30
C LEU A 51 -8.97 -3.88 -2.79
N ILE A 52 -8.68 -2.91 -1.93
CA ILE A 52 -7.87 -1.74 -2.29
C ILE A 52 -6.43 -2.18 -2.53
N ALA A 53 -5.90 -3.05 -1.67
CA ALA A 53 -4.56 -3.60 -1.83
C ALA A 53 -4.43 -4.45 -3.11
N GLY A 54 -5.44 -5.25 -3.44
CA GLY A 54 -5.49 -6.03 -4.68
C GLY A 54 -5.58 -5.15 -5.93
N ALA A 55 -6.42 -4.11 -5.90
CA ALA A 55 -6.54 -3.16 -7.01
C ALA A 55 -5.23 -2.40 -7.26
N LEU A 56 -4.59 -1.90 -6.19
CA LEU A 56 -3.28 -1.23 -6.28
C LEU A 56 -2.18 -2.18 -6.78
N ALA A 57 -2.19 -3.44 -6.36
CA ALA A 57 -1.23 -4.45 -6.83
C ALA A 57 -1.40 -4.73 -8.32
N LEU A 58 -2.64 -4.84 -8.81
CA LEU A 58 -2.93 -5.02 -10.23
C LEU A 58 -2.50 -3.81 -11.06
N ILE A 59 -2.82 -2.60 -10.62
CA ILE A 59 -2.42 -1.36 -11.32
C ILE A 59 -0.89 -1.24 -11.37
N GLY A 60 -0.22 -1.48 -10.25
CA GLY A 60 1.25 -1.48 -10.18
C GLY A 60 1.87 -2.54 -11.09
N GLY A 61 1.31 -3.75 -11.12
CA GLY A 61 1.78 -4.85 -11.98
C GLY A 61 1.59 -4.54 -13.47
N VAL A 62 0.39 -4.14 -13.89
CA VAL A 62 0.09 -3.81 -15.29
C VAL A 62 0.95 -2.65 -15.78
N MET A 63 1.12 -1.61 -14.95
CA MET A 63 1.93 -0.44 -15.31
C MET A 63 3.42 -0.77 -15.39
N TRP A 64 3.92 -1.65 -14.51
CA TRP A 64 5.27 -2.19 -14.59
C TRP A 64 5.49 -3.01 -15.86
N THR A 65 4.61 -3.97 -16.15
CA THR A 65 4.70 -4.81 -17.35
C THR A 65 4.65 -3.95 -18.62
N TRP A 66 3.77 -2.95 -18.66
CA TRP A 66 3.68 -2.05 -19.81
C TRP A 66 4.96 -1.24 -20.02
N LEU A 67 5.56 -0.71 -18.96
CA LEU A 67 6.83 0.02 -19.03
C LEU A 67 8.00 -0.89 -19.46
N TYR A 68 8.04 -2.13 -18.98
CA TYR A 68 9.07 -3.10 -19.35
C TYR A 68 9.10 -3.39 -20.86
N PHE A 69 7.94 -3.51 -21.51
CA PHE A 69 7.85 -3.73 -22.97
C PHE A 69 7.88 -2.44 -23.80
N LYS A 70 7.73 -1.27 -23.17
CA LYS A 70 7.83 0.05 -23.82
C LYS A 70 9.25 0.62 -23.81
N GLN A 71 10.12 0.07 -22.97
CA GLN A 71 11.54 0.39 -22.90
C GLN A 71 12.27 -0.17 -24.13
#